data_AF-B3QVJ5-F1
#
_entry.id   AF-B3QVJ5-F1
#
_cell.length_a   1.000
_cell.length_b   1.000
_cell.length_c   1.000
_cell.angle_alpha   90.00
_cell.angle_beta   90.00
_cell.angle_gamma   90.00
#
_symmetry.space_group_name_H-M   'P 1'
#
loop_
_entity.id
_entity.type
_entity.pdbx_description
1 polymer ?
#
loop_
_entity_poly.entity_id
_entity_poly.type
_entity_poly.pdbx_seq_one_letter_code
_entity_poly.pdbx_strand_id
1 'polypeptide(L)'
;MNIPLLFATIFLHNTHLIEKHTDGKLIKMIDWYSGYNVFYIYVLLLIMGLSAIILNLQNLIYFSVFGVYVINVFCLYASYVRKRYIDVLFILLLISATGGLFIFIYTWSGFGRLLFAKYFIVILFVWSPVLTKKRNTIIKTLILFLFPVIVGVSGILRVQQLRPNEYDLNKSITTGEGAGSIFSTMEHSELVVNHIMDERYELLYGESYLATIFFWIPRNLWPNKPVGFGKQMVKWIQPNLYHTNHSLAGNYVAEAVANYGYFGYILAIAMIYIVIKLMSYYVKSNNIYKIIIAVIYIVSIPDLIWGGFFSFFVRATLSSMFCVVIIFFMKKIIIYLYLF
;
A
#
# COMPACT_ATOMS: atom_id res chain seq x y z
N MET A 1 -16.50 -7.32 -13.95
CA MET A 1 -16.53 -7.98 -12.63
C MET A 1 -16.21 -6.93 -11.57
N ASN A 2 -17.11 -6.69 -10.61
CA ASN A 2 -17.01 -5.54 -9.71
C ASN A 2 -16.03 -5.85 -8.56
N ILE A 3 -14.73 -5.65 -8.78
CA ILE A 3 -13.63 -5.98 -7.87
C ILE A 3 -13.84 -5.44 -6.44
N PRO A 4 -14.33 -4.19 -6.23
CA PRO A 4 -14.65 -3.69 -4.88
C PRO A 4 -15.74 -4.49 -4.17
N LEU A 5 -16.73 -4.99 -4.93
CA LEU A 5 -17.80 -5.84 -4.40
C LEU A 5 -17.23 -7.19 -3.99
N LEU A 6 -16.34 -7.80 -4.78
CA LEU A 6 -15.64 -9.03 -4.42
C LEU A 6 -14.82 -8.87 -3.12
N PHE A 7 -14.10 -7.75 -2.96
CA PHE A 7 -13.38 -7.44 -1.71
C PHE A 7 -14.33 -7.26 -0.53
N ALA A 8 -15.44 -6.54 -0.71
CA ALA A 8 -16.46 -6.38 0.31
C ALA A 8 -17.07 -7.73 0.71
N THR A 9 -17.37 -8.60 -0.25
CA THR A 9 -17.97 -9.92 -0.01
C THR A 9 -16.97 -10.86 0.67
N ILE A 10 -15.72 -10.91 0.24
CA ILE A 10 -14.67 -11.71 0.91
C ILE A 10 -14.45 -11.22 2.34
N PHE A 11 -14.43 -9.91 2.56
CA PHE A 11 -14.22 -9.35 3.90
C PHE A 11 -15.44 -9.56 4.81
N LEU A 12 -16.65 -9.27 4.35
CA LEU A 12 -17.90 -9.41 5.12
C LEU A 12 -18.30 -10.87 5.38
N HIS A 13 -18.03 -11.78 4.44
CA HIS A 13 -18.30 -13.20 4.65
C HIS A 13 -17.33 -13.82 5.65
N ASN A 14 -16.08 -13.34 5.71
CA ASN A 14 -15.11 -13.80 6.69
C ASN A 14 -15.30 -13.17 8.08
N THR A 15 -15.86 -11.97 8.22
CA THR A 15 -16.11 -11.38 9.55
C THR A 15 -17.04 -12.22 10.42
N HIS A 16 -18.06 -12.85 9.82
CA HIS A 16 -18.97 -13.75 10.55
C HIS A 16 -18.32 -15.10 10.92
N LEU A 17 -17.37 -15.59 10.11
CA LEU A 17 -16.62 -16.82 10.39
C LEU A 17 -15.56 -16.61 11.48
N ILE A 18 -14.98 -15.41 11.56
CA ILE A 18 -14.03 -15.05 12.62
C ILE A 18 -14.75 -14.98 13.97
N GLU A 19 -15.92 -14.33 14.08
CA GLU A 19 -16.70 -14.29 15.33
C GLU A 19 -17.01 -15.68 15.92
N LYS A 20 -17.15 -16.69 15.06
CA LYS A 20 -17.52 -18.06 15.47
C LYS A 20 -16.34 -18.95 15.87
N HIS A 21 -15.11 -18.58 15.49
CA HIS A 21 -13.90 -19.40 15.68
C HIS A 21 -12.80 -18.74 16.52
N THR A 22 -13.00 -17.51 16.99
CA THR A 22 -12.04 -16.88 17.89
C THR A 22 -12.19 -17.41 19.30
N ASP A 23 -11.43 -18.47 19.59
CA ASP A 23 -11.14 -18.94 20.95
C ASP A 23 -10.89 -17.76 21.89
N GLY A 24 -11.28 -17.88 23.16
CA GLY A 24 -11.10 -16.86 24.20
C GLY A 24 -9.66 -16.32 24.37
N LYS A 25 -8.65 -16.96 23.74
CA LYS A 25 -7.29 -16.46 23.61
C LYS A 25 -7.16 -15.21 22.74
N LEU A 26 -7.85 -15.12 21.60
CA LEU A 26 -7.80 -13.89 20.78
C LEU A 26 -8.49 -12.74 21.51
N ILE A 27 -9.59 -13.03 22.21
CA ILE A 27 -10.28 -12.09 23.07
C ILE A 27 -9.30 -11.57 24.14
N LYS A 28 -8.69 -12.41 24.98
CA LYS A 28 -7.69 -11.95 25.98
C LYS A 28 -6.53 -11.13 25.38
N MET A 29 -6.10 -11.45 24.17
CA MET A 29 -5.05 -10.69 23.48
C MET A 29 -5.55 -9.33 22.95
N ILE A 30 -6.81 -9.24 22.53
CA ILE A 30 -7.43 -7.97 22.16
C ILE A 30 -7.66 -7.10 23.40
N ASP A 31 -8.01 -7.69 24.56
CA ASP A 31 -8.03 -6.98 25.85
C ASP A 31 -6.64 -6.41 26.18
N TRP A 32 -5.58 -7.20 25.94
CA TRP A 32 -4.18 -6.82 26.11
C TRP A 32 -3.73 -5.66 25.20
N TYR A 33 -4.34 -5.51 24.02
CA TYR A 33 -4.12 -4.37 23.12
C TYR A 33 -5.04 -3.17 23.41
N SER A 34 -6.15 -3.34 24.12
CA SER A 34 -7.15 -2.28 24.28
C SER A 34 -6.76 -1.27 25.36
N GLY A 35 -6.57 0.00 24.97
CA GLY A 35 -6.49 1.15 25.87
C GLY A 35 -5.16 1.90 25.78
N TYR A 36 -4.19 1.51 26.61
CA TYR A 36 -2.98 2.32 26.84
C TYR A 36 -1.79 1.90 25.98
N ASN A 37 -1.57 0.60 25.78
CA ASN A 37 -0.43 0.11 25.02
C ASN A 37 -0.48 0.59 23.56
N VAL A 38 -1.66 0.58 22.93
CA VAL A 38 -1.84 1.07 21.55
C VAL A 38 -1.53 2.55 21.42
N PHE A 39 -1.94 3.36 22.40
CA PHE A 39 -1.62 4.78 22.41
C PHE A 39 -0.11 5.03 22.46
N TYR A 40 0.62 4.32 23.31
CA TYR A 40 2.08 4.47 23.40
C TYR A 40 2.81 4.02 22.13
N ILE A 41 2.35 2.96 21.47
CA ILE A 41 2.89 2.57 20.15
C ILE A 41 2.71 3.71 19.16
N TYR A 42 1.51 4.29 19.13
CA TYR A 42 1.18 5.34 18.20
C TYR A 42 2.06 6.58 18.41
N VAL A 43 2.23 6.98 19.67
CA VAL A 43 3.13 8.07 20.06
C VAL A 43 4.58 7.74 19.68
N LEU A 44 5.08 6.54 19.97
CA LEU A 44 6.44 6.12 19.62
C LEU A 44 6.66 6.21 18.10
N LEU A 45 5.72 5.72 17.30
CA LEU A 45 5.85 5.75 15.85
C LEU A 45 5.74 7.17 15.28
N LEU A 46 4.92 8.04 15.88
CA LEU A 46 4.90 9.45 15.55
C LEU A 46 6.25 10.10 15.84
N ILE A 47 6.85 9.83 17.00
CA ILE A 47 8.19 10.34 17.36
C ILE A 47 9.24 9.81 16.38
N MET A 48 9.18 8.53 16.00
CA MET A 48 10.07 7.95 14.99
C MET A 48 9.88 8.62 13.62
N GLY A 49 8.64 8.89 13.21
CA GLY A 49 8.35 9.61 11.98
C GLY A 49 8.85 11.05 12.00
N LEU A 50 8.61 11.79 13.09
CA LEU A 50 9.07 13.16 13.28
C LEU A 50 10.60 13.25 13.34
N SER A 51 11.26 12.36 14.06
CA SER A 51 12.73 12.31 14.12
C SER A 51 13.34 11.98 12.76
N ALA A 52 12.73 11.10 11.97
CA ALA A 52 13.19 10.83 10.61
C ALA A 52 13.06 12.06 9.68
N ILE A 53 12.01 12.90 9.86
CA ILE A 53 11.88 14.20 9.17
C ILE A 53 13.02 15.13 9.58
N ILE A 54 13.26 15.30 10.88
CA ILE A 54 14.29 16.20 11.42
C ILE A 54 15.70 15.81 10.93
N LEU A 55 15.97 14.51 10.85
CA LEU A 55 17.26 13.97 10.42
C LEU A 55 17.41 13.90 8.89
N ASN A 56 16.44 14.41 8.11
CA ASN A 56 16.39 14.33 6.66
C ASN A 56 16.54 12.88 6.12
N LEU A 57 16.07 11.91 6.88
CA LEU A 57 16.10 10.49 6.54
C LEU A 57 14.87 10.14 5.69
N GLN A 58 14.73 10.81 4.55
CA GLN A 58 13.54 10.77 3.70
C GLN A 58 13.04 9.35 3.41
N ASN A 59 13.97 8.40 3.22
CA ASN A 59 13.66 7.00 2.97
C ASN A 59 13.07 6.26 4.19
N LEU A 60 13.47 6.61 5.41
CA LEU A 60 12.95 6.01 6.65
C LEU A 60 11.55 6.53 7.01
N ILE A 61 11.25 7.80 6.66
CA ILE A 61 9.93 8.42 6.83
C ILE A 61 8.85 7.60 6.09
N TYR A 62 9.17 7.11 4.89
CA TYR A 62 8.22 6.33 4.09
C TYR A 62 7.86 4.99 4.74
N PHE A 63 8.80 4.35 5.43
CA PHE A 63 8.56 3.08 6.13
C PHE A 63 7.80 3.27 7.45
N SER A 64 8.15 4.30 8.23
CA SER A 64 7.46 4.60 9.49
C SER A 64 6.00 4.96 9.28
N VAL A 65 5.70 5.76 8.24
CA VAL A 65 4.32 6.11 7.89
C VAL A 65 3.52 4.85 7.55
N PHE A 66 4.06 3.94 6.75
CA PHE A 66 3.40 2.68 6.39
C PHE A 66 3.11 1.79 7.61
N GLY A 67 4.06 1.67 8.55
CA GLY A 67 3.86 0.92 9.78
C GLY A 67 2.77 1.50 10.69
N VAL A 68 2.72 2.83 10.83
CA VAL A 68 1.65 3.54 11.55
C VAL A 68 0.29 3.24 10.93
N TYR A 69 0.19 3.25 9.60
CA TYR A 69 -1.06 2.97 8.90
C TYR A 69 -1.57 1.55 9.14
N VAL A 70 -0.68 0.56 9.11
CA VAL A 70 -1.05 -0.85 9.36
C VAL A 70 -1.48 -1.06 10.82
N ILE A 71 -0.79 -0.42 11.76
CA ILE A 71 -1.14 -0.48 13.18
C ILE A 71 -2.50 0.19 13.41
N ASN A 72 -2.78 1.32 12.78
CA ASN A 72 -4.12 1.94 12.84
C ASN A 72 -5.22 1.00 12.32
N VAL A 73 -5.00 0.33 11.18
CA VAL A 73 -5.96 -0.65 10.64
C VAL A 73 -6.17 -1.83 11.61
N PHE A 74 -5.10 -2.32 12.22
CA PHE A 74 -5.15 -3.41 13.20
C PHE A 74 -5.88 -3.01 14.49
N CYS A 75 -5.54 -1.84 15.04
CA CYS A 75 -6.15 -1.28 16.23
C CYS A 75 -7.64 -0.97 16.01
N LEU A 76 -8.00 -0.46 14.83
CA LEU A 76 -9.39 -0.27 14.43
C LEU A 76 -10.17 -1.58 14.36
N TYR A 77 -9.60 -2.62 13.74
CA TYR A 77 -10.23 -3.94 13.67
C TYR A 77 -10.45 -4.54 15.06
N ALA A 78 -9.43 -4.50 15.92
CA ALA A 78 -9.50 -4.97 17.30
C ALA A 78 -10.59 -4.24 18.11
N SER A 79 -10.78 -2.94 17.85
CA SER A 79 -11.76 -2.10 18.56
C SER A 79 -13.18 -2.30 18.04
N TYR A 80 -13.35 -2.56 16.73
CA TYR A 80 -14.64 -2.92 16.14
C TYR A 80 -15.21 -4.19 16.76
N VAL A 81 -14.39 -5.24 16.89
CA VAL A 81 -14.78 -6.53 17.49
C VAL A 81 -15.26 -6.35 18.94
N ARG A 82 -14.79 -5.31 19.63
CA ARG A 82 -15.03 -5.07 21.06
C ARG A 82 -16.15 -4.10 21.39
N LYS A 83 -16.56 -3.25 20.44
CA LYS A 83 -17.44 -2.09 20.68
C LYS A 83 -17.00 -1.18 21.85
N ARG A 84 -15.73 -1.24 22.26
CA ARG A 84 -15.12 -0.38 23.30
C ARG A 84 -14.03 0.48 22.68
N TYR A 85 -13.86 1.71 23.18
CA TYR A 85 -12.83 2.67 22.79
C TYR A 85 -12.91 3.23 21.35
N ILE A 86 -14.06 3.10 20.68
CA ILE A 86 -14.27 3.63 19.32
C ILE A 86 -13.90 5.12 19.22
N ASP A 87 -14.21 5.91 20.25
CA ASP A 87 -13.98 7.37 20.25
C ASP A 87 -12.49 7.74 20.34
N VAL A 88 -11.72 7.07 21.21
CA VAL A 88 -10.27 7.31 21.35
C VAL A 88 -9.53 6.89 20.07
N LEU A 89 -9.92 5.76 19.49
CA LEU A 89 -9.34 5.33 18.22
C LEU A 89 -9.75 6.21 17.05
N PHE A 90 -10.96 6.76 17.06
CA PHE A 90 -11.37 7.74 16.08
C PHE A 90 -10.48 8.99 16.14
N ILE A 91 -10.18 9.49 17.34
CA ILE A 91 -9.28 10.62 17.53
C ILE A 91 -7.87 10.28 17.02
N LEU A 92 -7.31 9.12 17.37
CA LEU A 92 -5.99 8.70 16.89
C LEU A 92 -5.95 8.52 15.36
N LEU A 93 -7.05 8.03 14.78
CA LEU A 93 -7.20 7.94 13.34
C LEU A 93 -7.27 9.32 12.68
N LEU A 94 -7.99 10.25 13.28
CA LEU A 94 -8.11 11.62 12.79
C LEU A 94 -6.76 12.33 12.86
N ILE A 95 -5.99 12.11 13.94
CA ILE A 95 -4.63 12.64 14.11
C ILE A 95 -3.68 12.03 13.08
N SER A 96 -3.78 10.72 12.79
CA SER A 96 -2.92 10.09 11.78
C SER A 96 -3.30 10.51 10.37
N ALA A 97 -4.60 10.64 10.09
CA ALA A 97 -5.09 11.16 8.83
C ALA A 97 -4.65 12.61 8.63
N THR A 98 -4.81 13.49 9.62
CA THR A 98 -4.42 14.90 9.53
C THR A 98 -2.91 15.08 9.52
N GLY A 99 -2.16 14.38 10.38
CA GLY A 99 -0.70 14.40 10.38
C GLY A 99 -0.10 13.84 9.09
N GLY A 100 -0.69 12.78 8.56
CA GLY A 100 -0.30 12.24 7.26
C GLY A 100 -0.67 13.18 6.10
N LEU A 101 -1.82 13.85 6.15
CA LEU A 101 -2.24 14.84 5.16
C LEU A 101 -1.36 16.11 5.22
N PHE A 102 -0.90 16.49 6.41
CA PHE A 102 0.08 17.55 6.61
C PHE A 102 1.44 17.18 5.99
N ILE A 103 1.95 15.97 6.28
CA ILE A 103 3.17 15.45 5.63
C ILE A 103 2.99 15.42 4.10
N PHE A 104 1.84 14.95 3.62
CA PHE A 104 1.47 14.90 2.21
C PHE A 104 1.52 16.27 1.53
N ILE A 105 0.98 17.32 2.16
CA ILE A 105 0.95 18.67 1.60
C ILE A 105 2.36 19.29 1.58
N TYR A 106 3.10 19.19 2.68
CA TYR A 106 4.29 20.02 2.87
C TYR A 106 5.60 19.37 2.44
N THR A 107 5.69 18.04 2.36
CA THR A 107 6.98 17.36 2.17
C THR A 107 7.13 16.64 0.84
N TRP A 108 6.07 16.48 0.04
CA TRP A 108 6.06 15.41 -0.95
C TRP A 108 5.87 15.83 -2.42
N SER A 109 6.95 15.77 -3.21
CA SER A 109 7.00 16.14 -4.63
C SER A 109 6.78 14.99 -5.64
N GLY A 110 6.49 13.76 -5.19
CA GLY A 110 6.54 12.53 -6.02
C GLY A 110 5.39 11.52 -5.83
N PHE A 111 5.64 10.27 -6.25
CA PHE A 111 4.68 9.15 -6.35
C PHE A 111 4.03 8.68 -5.03
N GLY A 112 4.54 9.11 -3.87
CA GLY A 112 4.01 8.70 -2.57
C GLY A 112 2.58 9.17 -2.26
N ARG A 113 2.05 10.10 -3.06
CA ARG A 113 0.68 10.61 -2.92
C ARG A 113 -0.37 9.53 -3.14
N LEU A 114 -0.18 8.68 -4.16
CA LEU A 114 -1.07 7.56 -4.45
C LEU A 114 -1.00 6.49 -3.36
N LEU A 115 0.19 6.25 -2.80
CA LEU A 115 0.38 5.36 -1.66
C LEU A 115 -0.38 5.87 -0.44
N PHE A 116 -0.27 7.16 -0.12
CA PHE A 116 -0.97 7.77 0.99
C PHE A 116 -2.49 7.70 0.83
N ALA A 117 -2.98 8.09 -0.35
CA ALA A 117 -4.40 8.06 -0.66
C ALA A 117 -4.95 6.62 -0.63
N LYS A 118 -4.17 5.63 -1.07
CA LYS A 118 -4.47 4.20 -0.91
C LYS A 118 -4.66 3.81 0.56
N TYR A 119 -3.75 4.19 1.47
CA TYR A 119 -3.91 3.88 2.90
C TYR A 119 -5.13 4.56 3.51
N PHE A 120 -5.39 5.80 3.10
CA PHE A 120 -6.55 6.54 3.58
C PHE A 120 -7.86 5.85 3.16
N ILE A 121 -7.98 5.38 1.91
CA ILE A 121 -9.14 4.59 1.46
C ILE A 121 -9.26 3.30 2.29
N VAL A 122 -8.16 2.59 2.49
CA VAL A 122 -8.16 1.32 3.22
C VAL A 122 -8.67 1.52 4.63
N ILE A 123 -8.23 2.58 5.31
CA ILE A 123 -8.75 2.97 6.62
C ILE A 123 -10.26 3.19 6.53
N LEU A 124 -10.70 4.05 5.62
CA LEU A 124 -12.10 4.42 5.48
C LEU A 124 -12.98 3.20 5.16
N PHE A 125 -12.45 2.28 4.36
CA PHE A 125 -13.11 1.02 4.00
C PHE A 125 -13.17 0.05 5.17
N VAL A 126 -12.08 -0.11 5.94
CA VAL A 126 -12.06 -0.91 7.17
C VAL A 126 -12.96 -0.32 8.25
N TRP A 127 -13.13 1.00 8.26
CA TRP A 127 -13.99 1.70 9.21
C TRP A 127 -15.47 1.64 8.84
N SER A 128 -15.75 1.38 7.58
CA SER A 128 -17.11 1.35 7.06
C SER A 128 -18.05 0.42 7.85
N PRO A 129 -17.69 -0.80 8.29
CA PRO A 129 -18.56 -1.67 9.09
C PRO A 129 -18.87 -1.15 10.51
N VAL A 130 -18.03 -0.26 11.05
CA VAL A 130 -18.21 0.39 12.37
C VAL A 130 -19.36 1.42 12.30
N LEU A 131 -19.52 2.05 11.13
CA LEU A 131 -20.57 3.01 10.87
C LEU A 131 -21.91 2.26 10.69
N THR A 132 -22.98 2.78 11.30
CA THR A 132 -24.30 2.11 11.37
C THR A 132 -24.79 1.57 10.01
N LYS A 133 -25.48 0.41 10.01
CA LYS A 133 -25.86 -0.38 8.81
C LYS A 133 -26.39 0.44 7.62
N LYS A 134 -27.22 1.47 7.85
CA LYS A 134 -27.78 2.32 6.79
C LYS A 134 -26.83 3.44 6.32
N ARG A 135 -26.05 4.05 7.22
CA ARG A 135 -25.08 5.10 6.88
C ARG A 135 -23.83 4.54 6.19
N ASN A 136 -23.52 3.27 6.44
CA ASN A 136 -22.38 2.56 5.88
C ASN A 136 -22.34 2.58 4.35
N THR A 137 -23.45 2.27 3.67
CA THR A 137 -23.48 2.23 2.19
C THR A 137 -23.23 3.61 1.59
N ILE A 138 -23.88 4.66 2.12
CA ILE A 138 -23.70 6.03 1.62
C ILE A 138 -22.26 6.48 1.81
N ILE A 139 -21.68 6.24 2.99
CA ILE A 139 -20.30 6.63 3.28
C ILE A 139 -19.31 5.86 2.39
N LYS A 140 -19.48 4.53 2.23
CA LYS A 140 -18.67 3.72 1.29
C LYS A 140 -18.74 4.28 -0.13
N THR A 141 -19.94 4.57 -0.61
CA THR A 141 -20.14 5.13 -1.94
C THR A 141 -19.49 6.50 -2.06
N LEU A 142 -19.68 7.39 -1.09
CA LEU A 142 -19.02 8.70 -1.05
C LEU A 142 -17.50 8.58 -1.06
N ILE A 143 -16.91 7.69 -0.26
CA ILE A 143 -15.45 7.47 -0.25
C ILE A 143 -14.97 6.99 -1.63
N LEU A 144 -15.70 6.05 -2.23
CA LEU A 144 -15.36 5.49 -3.53
C LEU A 144 -15.47 6.54 -4.66
N PHE A 145 -16.42 7.46 -4.56
CA PHE A 145 -16.60 8.57 -5.50
C PHE A 145 -15.65 9.74 -5.26
N LEU A 146 -15.38 10.09 -4.00
CA LEU A 146 -14.50 11.21 -3.64
C LEU A 146 -13.05 10.89 -3.92
N PHE A 147 -12.64 9.62 -3.89
CA PHE A 147 -11.25 9.26 -4.09
C PHE A 147 -10.69 9.68 -5.46
N PRO A 148 -11.31 9.32 -6.60
CA PRO A 148 -10.86 9.81 -7.91
C PRO A 148 -10.79 11.35 -7.97
N VAL A 149 -11.75 12.04 -7.33
CA VAL A 149 -11.79 13.50 -7.27
C VAL A 149 -10.60 14.04 -6.49
N ILE A 150 -10.31 13.50 -5.30
CA ILE A 150 -9.17 13.93 -4.48
C ILE A 150 -7.85 13.69 -5.22
N VAL A 151 -7.69 12.54 -5.88
CA VAL A 151 -6.48 12.23 -6.65
C VAL A 151 -6.34 13.18 -7.84
N GLY A 152 -7.43 13.43 -8.58
CA GLY A 152 -7.44 14.36 -9.71
C GLY A 152 -7.10 15.79 -9.29
N VAL A 153 -7.77 16.32 -8.27
CA VAL A 153 -7.51 17.66 -7.73
C VAL A 153 -6.08 17.76 -7.20
N SER A 154 -5.60 16.77 -6.46
CA SER A 154 -4.21 16.74 -5.96
C SER A 154 -3.18 16.70 -7.09
N GLY A 155 -3.52 16.04 -8.19
CA GLY A 155 -2.73 16.03 -9.42
C GLY A 155 -2.66 17.40 -10.07
N ILE A 156 -3.79 18.08 -10.21
CA ILE A 156 -3.87 19.43 -10.79
C ILE A 156 -3.07 20.43 -9.94
N LEU A 157 -3.28 20.44 -8.63
CA LEU A 157 -2.55 21.31 -7.70
C LEU A 157 -1.03 21.12 -7.80
N ARG A 158 -0.57 19.88 -8.09
CA ARG A 158 0.85 19.60 -8.33
C ARG A 158 1.38 20.32 -9.57
N VAL A 159 0.67 20.20 -10.68
CA VAL A 159 1.11 20.74 -11.96
C VAL A 159 1.19 22.25 -11.85
N GLN A 160 0.18 22.87 -11.24
CA GLN A 160 0.20 24.30 -10.93
C GLN A 160 1.40 24.69 -10.06
N GLN A 161 1.73 23.90 -9.04
CA GLN A 161 2.89 24.19 -8.18
C GLN A 161 4.23 24.06 -8.93
N LEU A 162 4.37 23.08 -9.82
CA LEU A 162 5.60 22.83 -10.57
C LEU A 162 5.77 23.77 -11.77
N ARG A 163 4.66 24.21 -12.36
CA ARG A 163 4.62 25.01 -13.59
C ARG A 163 3.57 26.13 -13.47
N PRO A 164 3.72 27.06 -12.51
CA PRO A 164 2.69 28.04 -12.18
C PRO A 164 2.37 29.00 -13.33
N ASN A 165 3.34 29.25 -14.21
CA ASN A 165 3.18 30.15 -15.35
C ASN A 165 2.60 29.45 -16.60
N GLU A 166 2.59 28.11 -16.63
CA GLU A 166 2.17 27.34 -17.80
C GLU A 166 0.78 26.72 -17.63
N TYR A 167 0.35 26.44 -16.40
CA TYR A 167 -0.88 25.72 -16.11
C TYR A 167 -1.72 26.41 -15.03
N ASP A 168 -2.95 26.79 -15.40
CA ASP A 168 -4.02 27.16 -14.47
C ASP A 168 -4.99 25.97 -14.27
N LEU A 169 -6.03 26.16 -13.45
CA LEU A 169 -6.99 25.10 -13.13
C LEU A 169 -7.74 24.62 -14.37
N ASN A 170 -8.17 25.57 -15.21
CA ASN A 170 -8.94 25.29 -16.41
C ASN A 170 -8.11 24.51 -17.43
N LYS A 171 -6.86 24.94 -17.67
CA LYS A 171 -5.93 24.30 -18.58
C LYS A 171 -5.52 22.91 -18.09
N SER A 172 -5.34 22.73 -16.78
CA SER A 172 -5.04 21.40 -16.22
C SER A 172 -6.21 20.43 -16.42
N ILE A 173 -7.45 20.89 -16.25
CA ILE A 173 -8.65 20.07 -16.48
C ILE A 173 -8.80 19.72 -17.97
N THR A 174 -8.63 20.69 -18.88
CA THR A 174 -8.82 20.46 -20.32
C THR A 174 -7.72 19.61 -20.95
N THR A 175 -6.48 19.75 -20.48
CA THR A 175 -5.34 18.94 -20.94
C THR A 175 -5.24 17.58 -20.25
N GLY A 176 -5.95 17.39 -19.13
CA GLY A 176 -5.80 16.22 -18.27
C GLY A 176 -4.47 16.20 -17.50
N GLU A 177 -3.70 17.28 -17.53
CA GLU A 177 -2.49 17.43 -16.73
C GLU A 177 -2.83 17.34 -15.23
N GLY A 178 -2.09 16.48 -14.52
CA GLY A 178 -2.39 16.10 -13.14
C GLY A 178 -3.00 14.69 -13.00
N ALA A 179 -3.75 14.22 -14.00
CA ALA A 179 -4.20 12.82 -14.07
C ALA A 179 -3.13 11.88 -14.66
N GLY A 180 -2.01 12.44 -15.13
CA GLY A 180 -0.91 11.71 -15.75
C GLY A 180 -0.40 10.53 -14.92
N SER A 181 -0.44 10.58 -13.58
CA SER A 181 0.00 9.43 -12.77
C SER A 181 -0.93 8.20 -12.85
N ILE A 182 -2.20 8.39 -13.25
CA ILE A 182 -3.15 7.30 -13.49
C ILE A 182 -2.96 6.77 -14.92
N PHE A 183 -2.93 7.66 -15.91
CA PHE A 183 -2.90 7.28 -17.32
C PHE A 183 -1.52 6.84 -17.81
N SER A 184 -0.43 7.48 -17.35
CA SER A 184 0.94 7.13 -17.78
C SER A 184 1.29 5.69 -17.49
N THR A 185 0.74 5.11 -16.42
CA THR A 185 0.97 3.69 -16.11
C THR A 185 0.34 2.79 -17.18
N MET A 186 -0.86 3.12 -17.65
CA MET A 186 -1.50 2.36 -18.73
C MET A 186 -0.77 2.58 -20.05
N GLU A 187 -0.39 3.81 -20.35
CA GLU A 187 0.39 4.16 -21.55
C GLU A 187 1.74 3.43 -21.57
N HIS A 188 2.51 3.48 -20.48
CA HIS A 188 3.77 2.75 -20.42
C HIS A 188 3.57 1.23 -20.48
N SER A 189 2.49 0.72 -19.90
CA SER A 189 2.17 -0.71 -19.97
C SER A 189 1.87 -1.14 -21.39
N GLU A 190 1.07 -0.36 -22.12
CA GLU A 190 0.77 -0.56 -23.53
C GLU A 190 2.04 -0.48 -24.38
N LEU A 191 2.86 0.55 -24.20
CA LEU A 191 4.13 0.71 -24.91
C LEU A 191 5.04 -0.51 -24.71
N VAL A 192 5.18 -0.99 -23.46
CA VAL A 192 5.98 -2.19 -23.17
C VAL A 192 5.40 -3.41 -23.85
N VAL A 193 4.09 -3.64 -23.74
CA VAL A 193 3.43 -4.79 -24.36
C VAL A 193 3.63 -4.77 -25.87
N ASN A 194 3.30 -3.67 -26.54
CA ASN A 194 3.40 -3.56 -27.99
C ASN A 194 4.86 -3.74 -28.46
N HIS A 195 5.82 -3.11 -27.80
CA HIS A 195 7.23 -3.24 -28.19
C HIS A 195 7.83 -4.62 -27.89
N ILE A 196 7.34 -5.35 -26.89
CA ILE A 196 7.73 -6.76 -26.68
C ILE A 196 7.14 -7.65 -27.77
N MET A 197 5.87 -7.43 -28.16
CA MET A 197 5.22 -8.22 -29.21
C MET A 197 5.80 -7.94 -30.61
N ASP A 198 6.21 -6.70 -30.85
CA ASP A 198 6.89 -6.27 -32.09
C ASP A 198 8.40 -6.57 -32.07
N GLU A 199 8.90 -7.30 -31.07
CA GLU A 199 10.31 -7.66 -30.90
C GLU A 199 11.28 -6.46 -30.85
N ARG A 200 10.78 -5.27 -30.50
CA ARG A 200 11.58 -4.04 -30.31
C ARG A 200 12.27 -4.00 -28.95
N TYR A 201 11.70 -4.66 -27.95
CA TYR A 201 12.31 -4.86 -26.64
C TYR A 201 12.61 -6.34 -26.42
N GLU A 202 13.76 -6.59 -25.79
CA GLU A 202 14.17 -7.94 -25.38
C GLU A 202 13.31 -8.44 -24.22
N LEU A 203 12.98 -9.74 -24.26
CA LEU A 203 12.36 -10.42 -23.12
C LEU A 203 13.30 -10.46 -21.93
N LEU A 204 12.74 -10.30 -20.73
CA LEU A 204 13.49 -10.34 -19.47
C LEU A 204 13.68 -11.73 -18.90
N TYR A 205 12.99 -12.76 -19.42
CA TYR A 205 13.12 -14.15 -18.99
C TYR A 205 13.04 -14.38 -17.47
N GLY A 206 12.25 -13.57 -16.75
CA GLY A 206 12.08 -13.69 -15.30
C GLY A 206 12.98 -12.77 -14.47
N GLU A 207 13.84 -11.96 -15.08
CA GLU A 207 14.76 -11.07 -14.36
C GLU A 207 14.06 -10.13 -13.37
N SER A 208 12.90 -9.56 -13.72
CA SER A 208 12.20 -8.65 -12.79
C SER A 208 11.62 -9.39 -11.58
N TYR A 209 11.25 -10.66 -11.75
CA TYR A 209 10.79 -11.52 -10.66
C TYR A 209 11.95 -12.00 -9.78
N LEU A 210 13.12 -12.28 -10.36
CA LEU A 210 14.34 -12.54 -9.59
C LEU A 210 14.76 -11.29 -8.81
N ALA A 211 14.71 -10.10 -9.42
CA ALA A 211 14.95 -8.83 -8.74
C ALA A 211 14.02 -8.67 -7.52
N THR A 212 12.77 -9.14 -7.65
CA THR A 212 11.78 -9.11 -6.58
C THR A 212 12.18 -9.98 -5.40
N ILE A 213 12.73 -11.17 -5.64
CA ILE A 213 13.21 -12.07 -4.57
C ILE A 213 14.46 -11.49 -3.91
N PHE A 214 15.39 -10.95 -4.70
CA PHE A 214 16.69 -10.47 -4.21
C PHE A 214 16.73 -8.97 -3.92
N PHE A 215 15.58 -8.34 -3.70
CA PHE A 215 15.49 -6.90 -3.54
C PHE A 215 16.31 -6.39 -2.33
N TRP A 216 16.39 -7.20 -1.26
CA TRP A 216 17.11 -6.90 -0.03
C TRP A 216 18.64 -6.96 -0.14
N ILE A 217 19.18 -7.59 -1.18
CA ILE A 217 20.64 -7.68 -1.36
C ILE A 217 21.13 -6.34 -1.92
N PRO A 218 21.96 -5.57 -1.21
CA PRO A 218 22.42 -4.27 -1.70
C PRO A 218 23.34 -4.42 -2.91
N ARG A 219 23.38 -3.39 -3.77
CA ARG A 219 24.14 -3.39 -5.05
C ARG A 219 25.66 -3.50 -4.84
N ASN A 220 26.19 -3.08 -3.69
CA ASN A 220 27.61 -3.22 -3.36
C ASN A 220 28.02 -4.70 -3.16
N LEU A 221 27.10 -5.56 -2.70
CA LEU A 221 27.35 -7.00 -2.54
C LEU A 221 27.06 -7.80 -3.83
N TRP A 222 26.14 -7.32 -4.67
CA TRP A 222 25.86 -7.91 -5.98
C TRP A 222 25.63 -6.82 -7.03
N PRO A 223 26.71 -6.30 -7.65
CA PRO A 223 26.63 -5.19 -8.62
C PRO A 223 25.71 -5.51 -9.80
N ASN A 224 25.82 -6.73 -10.32
CA ASN A 224 25.12 -7.21 -11.52
C ASN A 224 23.73 -7.81 -11.23
N LYS A 225 23.14 -7.60 -10.04
CA LYS A 225 21.82 -8.17 -9.75
C LYS A 225 20.75 -7.67 -10.75
N PRO A 226 19.72 -8.46 -11.06
CA PRO A 226 18.62 -7.98 -11.91
C PRO A 226 17.99 -6.69 -11.39
N VAL A 227 17.52 -5.84 -12.29
CA VAL A 227 16.77 -4.61 -11.94
C VAL A 227 15.29 -4.90 -11.85
N GLY A 228 14.57 -4.18 -10.99
CA GLY A 228 13.12 -4.27 -10.92
C GLY A 228 12.48 -3.71 -12.20
N PHE A 229 11.25 -4.17 -12.50
CA PHE A 229 10.54 -3.84 -13.73
C PHE A 229 10.47 -2.33 -14.02
N GLY A 230 10.10 -1.52 -13.03
CA GLY A 230 10.00 -0.07 -13.22
C GLY A 230 11.33 0.60 -13.61
N LYS A 231 12.47 0.03 -13.21
CA LYS A 231 13.80 0.53 -13.61
C LYS A 231 14.17 0.06 -15.01
N GLN A 232 13.80 -1.17 -15.36
CA GLN A 232 13.95 -1.69 -16.71
C GLN A 232 13.13 -0.87 -17.72
N MET A 233 11.91 -0.48 -17.36
CA MET A 233 11.10 0.42 -18.19
C MET A 233 11.77 1.77 -18.44
N VAL A 234 12.51 2.33 -17.48
CA VAL A 234 13.31 3.54 -17.72
C VAL A 234 14.38 3.28 -18.78
N LYS A 235 15.08 2.14 -18.73
CA LYS A 235 16.07 1.77 -19.75
C LYS A 235 15.48 1.79 -21.16
N TRP A 236 14.25 1.30 -21.29
CA TRP A 236 13.54 1.19 -22.56
C TRP A 236 12.93 2.52 -23.04
N ILE A 237 12.20 3.22 -22.17
CA ILE A 237 11.35 4.36 -22.55
C ILE A 237 12.10 5.70 -22.38
N GLN A 238 12.97 5.81 -21.38
CA GLN A 238 13.68 7.05 -21.02
C GLN A 238 15.16 6.77 -20.69
N PRO A 239 15.95 6.29 -21.66
CA PRO A 239 17.31 5.80 -21.43
C PRO A 239 18.24 6.87 -20.83
N ASN A 240 18.01 8.15 -21.15
CA ASN A 240 18.72 9.29 -20.57
C ASN A 240 18.57 9.39 -19.04
N LEU A 241 17.49 8.83 -18.47
CA LEU A 241 17.24 8.81 -17.02
C LEU A 241 17.67 7.49 -16.37
N TYR A 242 18.21 6.53 -17.12
CA TYR A 242 18.53 5.19 -16.60
C TYR A 242 19.58 5.21 -15.47
N HIS A 243 20.56 6.10 -15.50
CA HIS A 243 21.58 6.19 -14.44
C HIS A 243 21.15 7.00 -13.21
N THR A 244 19.93 7.53 -13.21
CA THR A 244 19.38 8.28 -12.07
C THR A 244 18.61 7.35 -11.11
N ASN A 245 17.95 7.91 -10.09
CA ASN A 245 17.03 7.15 -9.23
C ASN A 245 15.59 7.06 -9.80
N HIS A 246 15.37 7.40 -11.07
CA HIS A 246 14.05 7.28 -11.69
C HIS A 246 13.61 5.83 -11.87
N SER A 247 12.30 5.65 -11.76
CA SER A 247 11.55 4.43 -12.07
C SER A 247 10.23 4.83 -12.73
N LEU A 248 9.80 4.06 -13.73
CA LEU A 248 8.45 4.17 -14.29
C LEU A 248 7.53 3.14 -13.63
N ALA A 249 6.23 3.40 -13.68
CA ALA A 249 5.21 2.44 -13.28
C ALA A 249 4.62 1.78 -14.53
N GLY A 250 4.45 0.46 -14.45
CA GLY A 250 3.75 -0.36 -15.41
C GLY A 250 3.02 -1.46 -14.65
N ASN A 251 1.87 -1.87 -15.16
CA ASN A 251 1.00 -2.83 -14.47
C ASN A 251 1.59 -4.25 -14.47
N TYR A 252 1.04 -5.13 -13.64
CA TYR A 252 1.51 -6.52 -13.51
C TYR A 252 1.40 -7.34 -14.82
N VAL A 253 0.49 -6.97 -15.72
CA VAL A 253 0.34 -7.64 -17.02
C VAL A 253 1.52 -7.29 -17.91
N ALA A 254 1.87 -6.01 -18.02
CA ALA A 254 3.04 -5.55 -18.75
C ALA A 254 4.34 -6.12 -18.18
N GLU A 255 4.45 -6.26 -16.86
CA GLU A 255 5.61 -6.95 -16.25
C GLU A 255 5.68 -8.42 -16.68
N ALA A 256 4.57 -9.15 -16.63
CA ALA A 256 4.56 -10.56 -17.02
C ALA A 256 4.86 -10.75 -18.51
N VAL A 257 4.30 -9.89 -19.36
CA VAL A 257 4.58 -9.86 -20.80
C VAL A 257 6.05 -9.50 -21.05
N ALA A 258 6.60 -8.51 -20.36
CA ALA A 258 8.01 -8.16 -20.48
C ALA A 258 8.94 -9.33 -20.13
N ASN A 259 8.54 -10.22 -19.22
CA ASN A 259 9.32 -11.40 -18.88
C ASN A 259 9.13 -12.57 -19.85
N TYR A 260 7.92 -12.79 -20.35
CA TYR A 260 7.58 -14.07 -21.03
C TYR A 260 6.72 -13.92 -22.30
N GLY A 261 6.60 -12.72 -22.87
CA GLY A 261 5.83 -12.46 -24.09
C GLY A 261 4.36 -12.85 -23.94
N TYR A 262 3.80 -13.55 -24.93
CA TYR A 262 2.42 -14.03 -24.91
C TYR A 262 2.08 -14.91 -23.71
N PHE A 263 3.03 -15.73 -23.24
CA PHE A 263 2.82 -16.57 -22.04
C PHE A 263 2.65 -15.70 -20.78
N GLY A 264 3.19 -14.48 -20.79
CA GLY A 264 3.04 -13.49 -19.73
C GLY A 264 1.59 -13.19 -19.36
N TYR A 265 0.64 -13.19 -20.31
CA TYR A 265 -0.77 -12.95 -19.99
C TYR A 265 -1.35 -14.03 -19.08
N ILE A 266 -1.05 -15.29 -19.37
CA ILE A 266 -1.50 -16.44 -18.57
C ILE A 266 -0.86 -16.36 -17.18
N LEU A 267 0.44 -16.05 -17.15
CA LEU A 267 1.17 -15.90 -15.89
C LEU A 267 0.60 -14.77 -15.03
N ALA A 268 0.26 -13.61 -15.62
CA ALA A 268 -0.31 -12.48 -14.91
C ALA A 268 -1.62 -12.88 -14.18
N ILE A 269 -2.51 -13.60 -14.87
CA ILE A 269 -3.76 -14.12 -14.29
C ILE A 269 -3.47 -15.13 -13.17
N ALA A 270 -2.53 -16.05 -13.39
CA ALA A 270 -2.14 -17.04 -12.40
C ALA A 270 -1.56 -16.36 -11.14
N MET A 271 -0.72 -15.35 -11.30
CA MET A 271 -0.08 -14.62 -10.21
C MET A 271 -1.11 -13.92 -9.32
N ILE A 272 -2.07 -13.18 -9.89
CA ILE A 272 -3.08 -12.50 -9.08
C ILE A 272 -3.98 -13.52 -8.35
N TYR A 273 -4.31 -14.64 -9.00
CA TYR A 273 -5.04 -15.73 -8.36
C TYR A 273 -4.26 -16.33 -7.17
N ILE A 274 -2.98 -16.63 -7.36
CA ILE A 274 -2.11 -17.19 -6.31
C ILE A 274 -2.00 -16.22 -5.14
N VAL A 275 -1.77 -14.94 -5.39
CA VAL A 275 -1.71 -13.90 -4.35
C VAL A 275 -3.01 -13.87 -3.56
N ILE A 276 -4.16 -13.78 -4.21
CA ILE A 276 -5.47 -13.73 -3.53
C ILE A 276 -5.71 -15.01 -2.72
N LYS A 277 -5.39 -16.19 -3.27
CA LYS A 277 -5.60 -17.47 -2.60
C LYS A 277 -4.70 -17.64 -1.38
N LEU A 278 -3.42 -17.28 -1.50
CA LEU A 278 -2.48 -17.33 -0.39
C LEU A 278 -2.90 -16.37 0.73
N MET A 279 -3.28 -15.14 0.39
CA MET A 279 -3.74 -14.18 1.40
C MET A 279 -5.04 -14.62 2.06
N SER A 280 -5.98 -15.19 1.30
CA SER A 280 -7.21 -15.77 1.85
C SER A 280 -6.94 -16.91 2.83
N TYR A 281 -5.92 -17.73 2.56
CA TYR A 281 -5.47 -18.77 3.48
C TYR A 281 -4.87 -18.18 4.77
N TYR A 282 -4.03 -17.14 4.67
CA TYR A 282 -3.40 -16.51 5.84
C TYR A 282 -4.38 -15.75 6.73
N VAL A 283 -5.39 -15.08 6.15
CA VAL A 283 -6.45 -14.40 6.90
C VAL A 283 -7.25 -15.38 7.78
N LYS A 284 -7.40 -16.64 7.35
CA LYS A 284 -8.11 -17.69 8.11
C LYS A 284 -7.25 -18.36 9.19
N SER A 285 -5.99 -17.97 9.34
CA SER A 285 -5.12 -18.60 10.32
C SER A 285 -5.35 -18.03 11.73
N ASN A 286 -5.10 -18.84 12.77
CA ASN A 286 -5.14 -18.37 14.17
C ASN A 286 -3.85 -17.61 14.58
N ASN A 287 -2.92 -17.39 13.66
CA ASN A 287 -1.65 -16.74 13.94
C ASN A 287 -1.71 -15.26 13.53
N ILE A 288 -1.54 -14.37 14.51
CA ILE A 288 -1.66 -12.93 14.31
C ILE A 288 -0.67 -12.36 13.29
N TYR A 289 0.55 -12.89 13.23
CA TYR A 289 1.56 -12.45 12.27
C TYR A 289 1.12 -12.76 10.84
N LYS A 290 0.56 -13.96 10.61
CA LYS A 290 0.04 -14.35 9.30
C LYS A 290 -1.14 -13.48 8.87
N ILE A 291 -2.08 -13.19 9.78
CA ILE A 291 -3.22 -12.30 9.51
C ILE A 291 -2.71 -10.91 9.10
N ILE A 292 -1.77 -10.34 9.84
CA ILE A 292 -1.24 -9.00 9.57
C ILE A 292 -0.51 -8.95 8.22
N ILE A 293 0.35 -9.93 7.95
CA ILE A 293 1.00 -10.06 6.63
C ILE A 293 -0.07 -10.09 5.52
N ALA A 294 -1.13 -10.88 5.71
CA ALA A 294 -2.17 -11.00 4.71
C ALA A 294 -2.94 -9.71 4.47
N VAL A 295 -3.29 -8.98 5.54
CA VAL A 295 -3.95 -7.68 5.44
C VAL A 295 -3.06 -6.69 4.69
N ILE A 296 -1.77 -6.60 5.01
CA ILE A 296 -0.83 -5.68 4.33
C ILE A 296 -0.76 -5.97 2.84
N TYR A 297 -0.66 -7.25 2.47
CA TYR A 297 -0.60 -7.67 1.08
C TYR A 297 -1.93 -7.41 0.34
N ILE A 298 -3.08 -7.70 0.95
CA ILE A 298 -4.39 -7.39 0.37
C ILE A 298 -4.54 -5.88 0.11
N VAL A 299 -4.17 -5.07 1.10
CA VAL A 299 -4.17 -3.60 1.03
C VAL A 299 -3.22 -3.08 -0.04
N SER A 300 -2.18 -3.85 -0.39
CA SER A 300 -1.20 -3.50 -1.40
C SER A 300 -1.58 -3.95 -2.81
N ILE A 301 -2.69 -4.68 -3.03
CA ILE A 301 -3.13 -5.09 -4.38
C ILE A 301 -3.23 -3.94 -5.39
N PRO A 302 -3.64 -2.71 -5.03
CA PRO A 302 -3.56 -1.58 -5.96
C PRO A 302 -2.15 -1.32 -6.49
N ASP A 303 -1.10 -1.55 -5.70
CA ASP A 303 0.30 -1.45 -6.15
C ASP A 303 0.65 -2.55 -7.16
N LEU A 304 0.03 -3.72 -7.07
CA LEU A 304 0.21 -4.79 -8.07
C LEU A 304 -0.40 -4.38 -9.40
N ILE A 305 -1.64 -3.86 -9.34
CA ILE A 305 -2.38 -3.41 -10.53
C ILE A 305 -1.67 -2.24 -11.19
N TRP A 306 -1.11 -1.32 -10.40
CA TRP A 306 -0.52 -0.08 -10.90
C TRP A 306 0.98 -0.18 -11.15
N GLY A 307 1.77 -0.66 -10.19
CA GLY A 307 3.23 -0.62 -10.23
C GLY A 307 3.92 -1.96 -10.56
N GLY A 308 3.13 -3.00 -10.85
CA GLY A 308 3.64 -4.34 -11.13
C GLY A 308 3.93 -5.16 -9.87
N PHE A 309 4.30 -6.41 -10.09
CA PHE A 309 4.62 -7.37 -9.04
C PHE A 309 5.85 -6.97 -8.23
N PHE A 310 6.91 -6.48 -8.87
CA PHE A 310 8.11 -6.03 -8.15
C PHE A 310 7.76 -4.95 -7.11
N SER A 311 7.08 -3.88 -7.53
CA SER A 311 6.71 -2.77 -6.65
C SER A 311 5.78 -3.23 -5.53
N PHE A 312 4.78 -4.04 -5.88
CA PHE A 312 3.84 -4.64 -4.94
C PHE A 312 4.55 -5.44 -3.85
N PHE A 313 5.37 -6.41 -4.25
CA PHE A 313 5.98 -7.37 -3.35
C PHE A 313 6.99 -6.69 -2.42
N VAL A 314 7.85 -5.81 -2.95
CA VAL A 314 8.86 -5.09 -2.16
C VAL A 314 8.18 -4.23 -1.09
N ARG A 315 7.15 -3.45 -1.47
CA ARG A 315 6.43 -2.58 -0.54
C ARG A 315 5.67 -3.39 0.50
N ALA A 316 4.92 -4.42 0.09
CA ALA A 316 4.17 -5.25 1.01
C ALA A 316 5.08 -6.02 1.98
N THR A 317 6.19 -6.57 1.47
CA THR A 317 7.18 -7.32 2.28
C THR A 317 7.81 -6.42 3.32
N LEU A 318 8.38 -5.28 2.92
CA LEU A 318 9.06 -4.37 3.85
C LEU A 318 8.11 -3.89 4.96
N SER A 319 6.89 -3.52 4.58
CA SER A 319 5.87 -3.11 5.56
C SER A 319 5.48 -4.25 6.50
N SER A 320 5.39 -5.47 5.99
CA SER A 320 5.11 -6.64 6.82
C SER A 320 6.25 -6.98 7.77
N MET A 321 7.50 -6.93 7.32
CA MET A 321 8.68 -7.13 8.16
C MET A 321 8.72 -6.11 9.29
N PHE A 322 8.51 -4.84 8.98
CA PHE A 322 8.48 -3.77 9.97
C PHE A 322 7.39 -3.99 11.04
N CYS A 323 6.17 -4.33 10.62
CA CYS A 323 5.07 -4.60 11.54
C CYS A 323 5.35 -5.83 12.44
N VAL A 324 5.89 -6.90 11.86
CA VAL A 324 6.25 -8.12 12.63
C VAL A 324 7.32 -7.80 13.68
N VAL A 325 8.35 -7.03 13.32
CA VAL A 325 9.42 -6.62 14.24
C VAL A 325 8.86 -5.79 15.40
N ILE A 326 8.01 -4.80 15.11
CA ILE A 326 7.37 -3.98 16.15
C ILE A 326 6.57 -4.86 17.12
N ILE A 327 5.70 -5.72 16.59
CA ILE A 327 4.85 -6.60 17.41
C ILE A 327 5.69 -7.54 18.25
N PHE A 328 6.79 -8.04 17.71
CA PHE A 328 7.73 -8.88 18.44
C PHE A 328 8.35 -8.14 19.63
N PHE A 329 8.93 -6.95 19.42
CA PHE A 329 9.53 -6.16 20.50
C PHE A 329 8.51 -5.72 21.54
N MET A 330 7.34 -5.30 21.09
CA MET A 330 6.22 -4.96 21.96
C MET A 330 5.85 -6.09 22.92
N LYS A 331 5.71 -7.31 22.38
CA LYS A 331 5.38 -8.48 23.20
C LYS A 331 6.42 -8.69 24.31
N LYS A 332 7.71 -8.43 24.02
CA LYS A 332 8.80 -8.53 25.00
C LYS A 332 8.76 -7.42 26.05
N ILE A 333 8.62 -6.16 25.63
CA ILE A 333 8.54 -4.99 26.55
C ILE A 333 7.38 -5.16 27.51
N ILE A 334 6.22 -5.59 27.02
CA ILE A 334 5.05 -5.74 27.86
C ILE A 334 5.22 -6.89 28.85
N ILE A 335 5.77 -8.04 28.43
CA ILE A 335 6.09 -9.13 29.38
C ILE A 335 7.03 -8.62 30.48
N TYR A 336 8.01 -7.79 30.14
CA TYR A 336 8.90 -7.17 31.12
C TYR A 336 8.13 -6.27 32.10
N LEU A 337 7.27 -5.37 31.61
CA LEU A 337 6.44 -4.47 32.44
C LEU A 337 5.38 -5.17 33.31
N TYR A 338 5.07 -6.45 33.07
CA TYR A 338 4.15 -7.23 33.92
C TYR A 338 4.88 -8.06 34.98
N LEU A 339 6.19 -8.30 34.79
CA LEU A 339 7.01 -9.07 35.71
C LEU A 339 7.73 -8.20 36.74
N PHE A 340 7.78 -6.89 36.50
CA PHE A 340 8.35 -5.85 37.36
C PHE A 340 7.30 -4.76 37.58
#